data_AF-A0A497DLE0-F1
#
_entry.id   AF-A0A497DLE0-F1
#
_cell.length_a   1.000
_cell.length_b   1.000
_cell.length_c   1.000
_cell.angle_alpha   90.00
_cell.angle_beta   90.00
_cell.angle_gamma   90.00
#
_symmetry.space_group_name_H-M   'P 1'
#
loop_
_entity.id
_entity.type
_entity.pdbx_description
1 polymer ?
#
loop_
_entity_poly.entity_id
_entity_poly.type
_entity_poly.pdbx_seq_one_letter_code
_entity_poly.pdbx_strand_id
1 'polypeptide(L)'
;MRYLFLVCIVATLCFAACSNLNEPKRPNVIVILTDDQGWGDLSVHGNSNISTPNIDKLSASGATLENFYVCAVCSPTRAELMTGRYNF
;
A
#
# COMPACT_ATOMS: atom_id res chain seq x y z
N MET A 1 39.35 -40.30 -1.64
CA MET A 1 38.00 -40.26 -1.03
C MET A 1 37.88 -39.28 0.15
N ARG A 2 38.87 -39.15 1.05
CA ARG A 2 38.78 -38.26 2.24
C ARG A 2 38.57 -36.77 1.94
N TYR A 3 39.20 -36.23 0.89
CA TYR A 3 39.06 -34.82 0.50
C TYR A 3 37.76 -34.50 -0.26
N LEU A 4 37.20 -35.47 -0.99
CA LEU A 4 35.95 -35.29 -1.74
C LEU A 4 34.77 -35.05 -0.79
N PHE A 5 34.76 -35.78 0.33
CA PHE A 5 33.75 -35.62 1.38
C PHE A 5 33.82 -34.23 2.03
N LEU A 6 35.04 -33.70 2.23
CA LEU A 6 35.27 -32.38 2.80
C LEU A 6 34.79 -31.26 1.86
N VAL A 7 35.04 -31.40 0.55
CA VAL A 7 34.58 -30.45 -0.47
C VAL A 7 33.06 -30.42 -0.56
N CYS A 8 32.41 -31.58 -0.52
CA CYS A 8 30.94 -31.65 -0.48
C CYS A 8 30.37 -30.95 0.77
N ILE A 9 30.95 -31.19 1.95
CA ILE A 9 30.49 -30.54 3.19
C ILE A 9 30.62 -29.01 3.10
N VAL A 10 31.76 -28.51 2.61
CA VAL A 10 31.98 -27.06 2.46
C VAL A 10 31.02 -26.46 1.43
N ALA A 11 30.78 -27.14 0.32
CA ALA A 11 29.83 -26.69 -0.70
C ALA A 11 28.39 -26.60 -0.16
N THR A 12 27.95 -27.60 0.60
CA THR A 12 26.61 -27.61 1.21
C THR A 12 26.46 -26.53 2.27
N LEU A 13 27.48 -26.29 3.10
CA LEU A 13 27.50 -25.19 4.08
C LEU A 13 27.47 -23.82 3.43
N CYS A 14 28.17 -23.64 2.31
CA CYS A 14 28.19 -22.39 1.56
C CYS A 14 26.82 -22.11 0.91
N PHE A 15 26.16 -23.14 0.39
CA PHE A 15 24.81 -23.01 -0.17
C PHE A 15 23.76 -22.64 0.90
N ALA A 16 23.87 -23.22 2.10
CA ALA A 16 23.01 -22.90 3.23
C ALA A 16 23.25 -21.49 3.80
N ALA A 17 24.48 -20.96 3.72
CA ALA A 17 24.77 -19.59 4.14
C ALA A 17 24.22 -18.53 3.16
N CYS A 18 24.08 -18.88 1.87
CA CYS A 18 23.54 -17.98 0.85
C CYS A 18 22.01 -17.94 0.78
N SER A 19 21.30 -18.85 1.46
CA SER A 19 19.84 -18.75 1.62
C SER A 19 19.50 -17.67 2.63
N ASN A 20 19.68 -16.41 2.25
CA ASN A 20 18.99 -15.30 2.89
C ASN A 20 17.51 -15.49 2.62
N LEU A 21 16.79 -15.95 3.65
CA LEU A 21 15.34 -15.83 3.70
C LEU A 21 15.06 -14.33 3.73
N ASN A 22 14.78 -13.77 2.56
CA ASN A 22 14.27 -12.42 2.43
C ASN A 22 12.85 -12.47 3.00
N GLU A 23 12.73 -12.44 4.34
CA GLU A 23 11.44 -12.39 4.99
C GLU A 23 10.68 -11.23 4.35
N PRO A 24 9.46 -11.49 3.81
CA PRO A 24 8.70 -10.43 3.19
C PRO A 24 8.49 -9.34 4.24
N LYS A 25 9.20 -8.23 4.07
CA LYS A 25 9.12 -7.08 4.97
C LYS A 25 7.67 -6.62 4.95
N ARG A 26 7.05 -6.55 6.13
CA ARG A 26 5.70 -6.00 6.26
C ARG A 26 5.72 -4.56 5.71
N PRO A 27 4.84 -4.21 4.76
CA PRO A 27 4.81 -2.86 4.24
C PRO A 27 4.36 -1.89 5.33
N ASN A 28 4.87 -0.66 5.27
CA ASN A 28 4.26 0.43 6.03
C ASN A 28 2.99 0.87 5.32
N VAL A 29 1.91 1.09 6.07
CA VAL A 29 0.64 1.57 5.52
C VAL A 29 0.40 2.98 6.03
N ILE A 30 0.17 3.92 5.10
CA ILE A 30 -0.18 5.31 5.41
C ILE A 30 -1.58 5.56 4.85
N VAL A 31 -2.49 5.98 5.72
CA VAL A 31 -3.86 6.39 5.34
C VAL A 31 -3.91 7.91 5.35
N ILE A 32 -4.13 8.51 4.19
CA ILE A 32 -4.35 9.95 4.04
C ILE A 32 -5.85 10.16 3.84
N LEU A 33 -6.49 10.86 4.77
CA LEU A 33 -7.92 11.18 4.73
C LEU A 33 -8.09 12.70 4.73
N THR A 34 -8.81 13.22 3.74
CA THR A 34 -9.20 14.63 3.65
C THR A 34 -10.62 14.82 4.18
N ASP A 35 -10.89 15.97 4.81
CA ASP A 35 -12.23 16.34 5.28
C ASP A 35 -12.94 17.16 4.20
N ASP A 36 -14.24 16.93 4.02
CA ASP A 36 -15.13 17.65 3.07
C ASP A 36 -14.66 17.73 1.60
N GLN A 37 -13.82 16.79 1.14
CA GLN A 37 -13.38 16.75 -0.25
C GLN A 37 -14.42 16.07 -1.15
N GLY A 38 -14.96 16.81 -2.12
CA GLY A 38 -15.87 16.31 -3.13
C GLY A 38 -15.15 15.63 -4.30
N TRP A 39 -15.92 14.85 -5.07
CA TRP A 39 -15.43 14.20 -6.31
C TRP A 39 -14.85 15.22 -7.29
N GLY A 40 -15.54 16.35 -7.47
CA GLY A 40 -15.13 17.40 -8.42
C GLY A 40 -13.93 18.25 -7.99
N ASP A 41 -13.34 18.04 -6.81
CA ASP A 41 -12.29 18.92 -6.29
C ASP A 41 -10.89 18.59 -6.83
N LEU A 42 -10.71 17.42 -7.46
CA LEU A 42 -9.42 16.94 -7.94
C LEU A 42 -9.23 17.14 -9.45
N SER A 43 -8.01 17.49 -9.88
CA SER A 43 -7.69 17.60 -11.32
C SER A 43 -7.79 16.26 -12.05
N VAL A 44 -7.52 15.13 -11.39
CA VAL A 44 -7.76 13.79 -11.97
C VAL A 44 -9.21 13.52 -12.36
N HIS A 45 -10.16 14.21 -11.73
CA HIS A 45 -11.59 14.09 -12.06
C HIS A 45 -12.07 15.19 -13.01
N GLY A 46 -11.14 15.91 -13.64
CA GLY A 46 -11.43 16.92 -14.66
C GLY A 46 -11.60 18.35 -14.13
N ASN A 47 -11.26 18.64 -12.87
CA ASN A 47 -11.27 20.00 -12.36
C ASN A 47 -10.17 20.84 -13.04
N SER A 48 -10.58 21.88 -13.77
CA SER A 48 -9.65 22.80 -14.48
C SER A 48 -9.26 24.04 -13.65
N ASN A 49 -9.91 24.27 -12.51
CA ASN A 49 -9.65 25.43 -11.64
C ASN A 49 -8.64 25.12 -10.53
N ILE A 50 -8.51 23.85 -10.13
CA ILE A 50 -7.64 23.40 -9.03
C ILE A 50 -6.58 22.45 -9.59
N SER A 51 -5.32 22.68 -9.22
CA SER A 51 -4.20 21.81 -9.60
C SER A 51 -3.80 20.92 -8.42
N THR A 52 -3.89 19.59 -8.58
CA THR A 52 -3.52 18.61 -7.54
C THR A 52 -2.39 17.66 -7.97
N PRO A 53 -1.22 18.16 -8.44
CA PRO A 53 -0.23 17.36 -9.16
C PRO A 53 0.37 16.20 -8.35
N ASN A 54 0.36 16.27 -7.02
CA ASN A 54 0.83 15.16 -6.18
C ASN A 54 -0.22 14.03 -6.06
N ILE A 55 -1.51 14.39 -6.00
CA ILE A 55 -2.61 13.41 -6.01
C ILE A 55 -2.70 12.78 -7.41
N ASP A 56 -2.51 13.58 -8.46
CA ASP A 56 -2.51 13.10 -9.85
C ASP A 56 -1.42 12.04 -10.08
N LYS A 57 -0.21 12.27 -9.55
CA LYS A 57 0.88 11.27 -9.57
C LYS A 57 0.51 10.00 -8.81
N LEU A 58 -0.11 10.12 -7.64
CA LEU A 58 -0.55 8.97 -6.85
C LEU A 58 -1.56 8.13 -7.64
N SER A 59 -2.57 8.75 -8.24
CA SER A 59 -3.56 8.10 -9.11
C SER A 59 -2.90 7.40 -10.30
N ALA A 60 -1.96 8.05 -10.99
CA ALA A 60 -1.29 7.48 -12.16
C ALA A 60 -0.35 6.31 -11.83
N SER A 61 0.24 6.30 -10.63
CA SER A 61 1.16 5.26 -10.17
C SER A 61 0.48 4.09 -9.43
N GLY A 62 -0.83 4.20 -9.19
CA GLY A 62 -1.57 3.32 -8.30
C GLY A 62 -2.86 2.80 -8.92
N ALA A 63 -3.84 2.54 -8.04
CA ALA A 63 -5.19 2.16 -8.42
C ALA A 63 -6.17 3.22 -7.92
N THR A 64 -7.17 3.54 -8.73
CA THR A 64 -8.22 4.52 -8.44
C THR A 64 -9.57 3.83 -8.37
N LEU A 65 -10.39 4.22 -7.40
CA LEU A 65 -11.75 3.73 -7.23
C LEU A 65 -12.72 4.80 -7.72
N GLU A 66 -13.26 4.61 -8.94
CA GLU A 66 -14.23 5.55 -9.54
C GLU A 66 -15.58 5.59 -8.83
N ASN A 67 -15.89 4.55 -8.05
CA ASN A 67 -17.12 4.43 -7.29
C ASN A 67 -16.79 4.08 -5.84
N PHE A 68 -16.62 5.10 -5.00
CA PHE A 68 -16.33 4.98 -3.58
C PHE A 68 -17.35 5.81 -2.78
N TYR A 69 -18.01 5.18 -1.80
CA TYR A 69 -19.14 5.77 -1.07
C TYR A 69 -18.80 5.96 0.40
N VAL A 70 -19.34 7.03 0.98
CA VAL A 70 -19.16 7.42 2.38
C VAL A 70 -20.51 7.85 2.97
N CYS A 71 -20.60 7.98 4.30
CA CYS A 71 -21.72 8.67 4.91
C CYS A 71 -21.69 10.17 4.55
N ALA A 72 -22.86 10.79 4.43
CA ALA A 72 -22.99 12.23 4.17
C ALA A 72 -22.59 13.14 5.36
N VAL A 73 -21.90 12.59 6.37
CA VAL A 73 -21.42 13.32 7.56
C VAL A 73 -20.05 12.78 7.94
N CYS A 74 -19.14 13.68 8.35
CA CYS A 74 -17.74 13.38 8.58
C CYS A 74 -17.52 12.38 9.74
N SER A 75 -18.25 12.54 10.86
CA SER A 75 -18.11 11.70 12.06
C SER A 75 -18.46 10.22 11.83
N PRO A 76 -19.61 9.84 11.25
CA PRO A 76 -19.89 8.44 10.97
C PRO A 76 -18.87 7.86 9.98
N THR A 77 -18.53 8.55 8.88
CA THR A 77 -17.50 8.08 7.92
C THR A 77 -16.18 7.73 8.61
N ARG A 78 -15.69 8.58 9.53
CA ARG A 78 -14.48 8.32 10.30
C ARG A 78 -14.64 7.14 11.26
N ALA A 79 -15.79 7.02 11.91
CA ALA A 79 -16.08 5.89 12.80
C ALA A 79 -16.07 4.56 12.02
N GLU A 80 -16.75 4.51 10.86
CA GLU A 80 -16.80 3.32 10.01
C GLU A 80 -15.41 2.90 9.51
N LEU A 81 -14.58 3.86 9.10
CA LEU A 81 -13.19 3.61 8.70
C LEU A 81 -12.36 3.01 9.84
N MET A 82 -12.50 3.52 11.07
CA MET A 82 -11.72 3.06 12.23
C MET A 82 -12.20 1.71 12.77
N THR A 83 -13.50 1.44 12.72
CA THR A 83 -14.08 0.24 13.34
C THR A 83 -14.40 -0.87 12.34
N GLY A 84 -14.45 -0.57 11.04
CA GLY A 84 -14.88 -1.52 10.00
C GLY A 84 -16.35 -1.93 10.14
N ARG A 85 -17.19 -1.06 10.71
CA ARG A 85 -18.60 -1.35 11.02
C ARG A 85 -19.48 -0.23 10.48
N TYR A 86 -20.59 -0.62 9.88
CA TYR A 86 -21.62 0.31 9.44
C TYR A 86 -22.30 0.98 10.65
N ASN A 87 -22.69 2.24 10.50
CA ASN A 87 -23.19 3.06 11.59
C ASN A 87 -24.68 2.87 11.93
N PHE A 88 -25.38 1.92 11.30
CA PHE A 88 -26.78 1.57 11.54
C PHE A 88 -26.95 0.17 12.16
#